data_AF-A0A437MYJ0-F1
#
_entry.id   AF-A0A437MYJ0-F1
#
_cell.length_a   1.000
_cell.length_b   1.000
_cell.length_c   1.000
_cell.angle_alpha   90.00
_cell.angle_beta   90.00
_cell.angle_gamma   90.00
#
_symmetry.space_group_name_H-M   'P 1'
#
loop_
_entity.id
_entity.type
_entity.pdbx_description
1 polymer ?
#
loop_
_entity_poly.entity_id
_entity_poly.type
_entity_poly.pdbx_seq_one_letter_code
_entity_poly.pdbx_strand_id
1 'polypeptide(L)'
;MKINRTTTQLAFFFTLLHLITRGVNTALQIIDKPVQPTVLYLLQFLAEISFIVVIVYLISVLKALKAKAAFTGMIVYLVLAVFSFALSVAVQTSLIVPTALLSILLNVQTVLLFITLIFLLAVSFRIDPPAIGSNYRTFFILVIILPLLKSAVSLILLKQWPGHVSQGLNYFDILSLLPPVIWLLIIQQVSVLINNKGTLNKNI
;
A
#
# COMPACT_ATOMS: atom_id res chain seq x y z
N MET A 1 10.34 -14.35 -11.21
CA MET A 1 9.07 -15.02 -10.88
C MET A 1 8.22 -15.11 -12.14
N LYS A 2 7.74 -16.31 -12.50
CA LYS A 2 6.85 -16.51 -13.66
C LYS A 2 5.41 -16.27 -13.21
N ILE A 3 4.69 -15.37 -13.88
CA ILE A 3 3.29 -15.10 -13.54
C ILE A 3 2.42 -16.17 -14.20
N ASN A 4 1.79 -16.97 -13.35
CA ASN A 4 0.86 -18.03 -13.71
C ASN A 4 -0.37 -18.00 -12.78
N ARG A 5 -1.33 -18.88 -13.04
CA ARG A 5 -2.57 -18.99 -12.26
C ARG A 5 -2.33 -19.11 -10.75
N THR A 6 -1.40 -19.97 -10.33
CA THR A 6 -1.07 -20.18 -8.91
C THR A 6 -0.54 -18.91 -8.25
N THR A 7 0.38 -18.19 -8.91
CA THR A 7 0.91 -16.94 -8.36
C THR A 7 -0.15 -15.84 -8.27
N THR A 8 -1.09 -15.79 -9.22
CA THR A 8 -2.21 -14.84 -9.22
C THR A 8 -3.23 -15.16 -8.13
N GLN A 9 -3.53 -16.45 -7.91
CA GLN A 9 -4.38 -16.90 -6.79
C GLN A 9 -3.74 -16.58 -5.44
N LEU A 10 -2.42 -16.76 -5.32
CA LEU A 10 -1.69 -16.42 -4.11
C LEU A 10 -1.73 -14.90 -3.85
N ALA A 11 -1.52 -14.07 -4.87
CA ALA A 11 -1.63 -12.62 -4.75
C ALA A 11 -3.05 -12.18 -4.35
N PHE A 12 -4.08 -12.83 -4.90
CA PHE A 12 -5.47 -12.60 -4.51
C PHE A 12 -5.70 -12.93 -3.03
N PHE A 13 -5.23 -14.10 -2.58
CA PHE A 13 -5.32 -14.51 -1.17
C PHE A 13 -4.65 -13.50 -0.24
N PHE A 14 -3.42 -13.07 -0.54
CA PHE A 14 -2.72 -12.07 0.28
C PHE A 14 -3.40 -10.71 0.24
N THR A 15 -4.01 -10.32 -0.88
CA THR A 15 -4.78 -9.06 -0.93
C THR A 15 -6.00 -9.12 -0.03
N LEU A 16 -6.72 -10.25 -0.01
CA LEU A 16 -7.83 -10.46 0.92
C LEU A 16 -7.37 -10.49 2.37
N LEU A 17 -6.27 -11.18 2.66
CA LEU A 17 -5.67 -11.22 4.00
C LEU A 17 -5.31 -9.80 4.47
N HIS A 18 -4.71 -8.98 3.61
CA HIS A 18 -4.42 -7.58 3.88
C HIS A 18 -5.70 -6.77 4.18
N LEU A 19 -6.73 -6.90 3.34
CA LEU A 19 -8.01 -6.21 3.53
C LEU A 19 -8.68 -6.59 4.84
N ILE A 20 -8.72 -7.89 5.18
CA ILE A 20 -9.34 -8.38 6.40
C ILE A 20 -8.56 -7.88 7.62
N THR A 21 -7.24 -8.03 7.63
CA THR A 21 -6.40 -7.62 8.77
C THR A 21 -6.46 -6.11 9.01
N ARG A 22 -6.35 -5.30 7.96
CA ARG A 22 -6.53 -3.84 8.05
C ARG A 22 -7.96 -3.47 8.45
N GLY A 23 -8.96 -4.10 7.84
CA GLY A 23 -10.38 -3.84 8.13
C GLY A 23 -10.76 -4.14 9.57
N VAL A 24 -10.28 -5.27 10.11
CA VAL A 24 -10.45 -5.62 11.53
C VAL A 24 -9.75 -4.58 12.41
N ASN A 25 -8.52 -4.19 12.10
CA ASN A 25 -7.80 -3.18 12.88
C ASN A 25 -8.54 -1.83 12.91
N THR A 26 -9.02 -1.35 11.75
CA THR A 26 -9.83 -0.13 11.66
C THR A 26 -11.15 -0.26 12.41
N ALA A 27 -11.85 -1.40 12.30
CA ALA A 27 -13.09 -1.63 13.02
C ALA A 27 -12.88 -1.59 14.55
N LEU A 28 -11.79 -2.18 15.04
CA LEU A 28 -11.42 -2.16 16.46
C LEU A 28 -11.19 -0.74 16.97
N GLN A 29 -10.57 0.13 16.16
CA GLN A 29 -10.37 1.55 16.49
C GLN A 29 -11.67 2.36 16.49
N ILE A 30 -12.65 2.00 15.66
CA ILE A 30 -13.95 2.68 15.60
C ILE A 30 -14.83 2.31 16.79
N ILE A 31 -14.84 1.04 17.20
CA ILE A 31 -15.65 0.55 18.33
C ILE A 31 -15.01 0.81 19.70
N ASP A 32 -13.82 1.42 19.72
CA ASP A 32 -13.05 1.79 20.91
C ASP A 32 -12.91 0.66 21.94
N LYS A 33 -12.75 -0.58 21.47
CA LYS A 33 -12.59 -1.74 22.34
C LYS A 33 -11.13 -1.91 22.74
N PRO A 34 -10.83 -2.08 24.05
CA PRO A 34 -9.48 -2.44 24.46
C PRO A 34 -9.15 -3.84 23.94
N VAL A 35 -8.20 -3.90 23.01
CA VAL A 35 -7.70 -5.15 22.45
C VAL A 35 -6.30 -5.40 22.98
N GLN A 36 -6.00 -6.66 23.28
CA GLN A 36 -4.66 -7.03 23.73
C GLN A 36 -3.60 -6.59 22.71
N PRO A 37 -2.50 -5.94 23.15
CA PRO A 37 -1.45 -5.46 22.25
C PRO A 37 -0.97 -6.54 21.29
N THR A 38 -0.80 -7.77 21.78
CA THR A 38 -0.37 -8.93 20.97
C THR A 38 -1.25 -9.16 19.74
N VAL A 39 -2.56 -8.97 19.85
CA VAL A 39 -3.50 -9.13 18.73
C VAL A 39 -3.33 -8.00 17.72
N LEU A 40 -3.15 -6.76 18.18
CA LEU A 40 -2.89 -5.61 17.31
C LEU A 40 -1.57 -5.77 16.55
N TYR A 41 -0.52 -6.21 17.24
CA TYR A 41 0.77 -6.51 16.62
C TYR A 41 0.66 -7.62 15.57
N LEU A 42 -0.05 -8.70 15.86
CA LEU A 42 -0.26 -9.79 14.92
C LEU A 42 -1.02 -9.32 13.67
N LEU A 43 -2.10 -8.54 13.84
CA LEU A 43 -2.87 -7.97 12.74
C LEU A 43 -2.01 -7.04 11.88
N GLN A 44 -1.20 -6.18 12.51
CA GLN A 44 -0.28 -5.29 11.79
C GLN A 44 0.77 -6.08 11.03
N PHE A 45 1.40 -7.07 11.66
CA PHE A 45 2.41 -7.92 11.03
C PHE A 45 1.86 -8.67 9.81
N LEU A 46 0.68 -9.28 9.94
CA LEU A 46 0.01 -9.98 8.83
C LEU A 46 -0.36 -9.01 7.71
N ALA A 47 -0.84 -7.81 8.04
CA ALA A 47 -1.14 -6.78 7.04
C ALA A 47 0.12 -6.37 6.26
N GLU A 48 1.24 -6.17 6.94
CA GLU A 48 2.50 -5.72 6.32
C GLU A 48 3.15 -6.82 5.46
N ILE A 49 3.17 -8.07 5.92
CA ILE A 49 3.64 -9.19 5.07
C ILE A 49 2.79 -9.31 3.83
N SER A 50 1.47 -9.26 3.99
CA SER A 50 0.53 -9.35 2.88
C SER A 50 0.74 -8.21 1.88
N PHE A 51 0.97 -6.98 2.38
CA PHE A 51 1.32 -5.82 1.56
C PHE A 51 2.59 -6.09 0.74
N ILE A 52 3.69 -6.47 1.39
CA ILE A 52 4.98 -6.71 0.72
C ILE A 52 4.84 -7.76 -0.38
N VAL A 53 4.19 -8.89 -0.09
CA VAL A 53 4.00 -9.98 -1.06
C VAL A 53 3.19 -9.51 -2.26
N VAL A 54 2.10 -8.76 -2.04
CA VAL A 54 1.27 -8.24 -3.14
C VAL A 54 2.04 -7.20 -3.96
N ILE A 55 2.80 -6.30 -3.33
CA ILE A 55 3.62 -5.33 -4.06
C ILE A 55 4.68 -6.03 -4.91
N VAL A 56 5.34 -7.08 -4.41
CA VAL A 56 6.28 -7.91 -5.20
C VAL A 56 5.59 -8.58 -6.39
N TYR A 57 4.35 -9.05 -6.20
CA TYR A 57 3.54 -9.54 -7.31
C TYR A 57 3.27 -8.43 -8.34
N LEU A 58 2.82 -7.25 -7.92
CA LEU A 58 2.57 -6.12 -8.81
C LEU A 58 3.84 -5.65 -9.55
N ILE A 59 5.00 -5.66 -8.90
CA ILE A 59 6.30 -5.42 -9.55
C ILE A 59 6.55 -6.48 -10.63
N SER A 60 6.27 -7.74 -10.33
CA SER A 60 6.43 -8.83 -11.29
C SER A 60 5.50 -8.65 -12.50
N VAL A 61 4.26 -8.19 -12.30
CA VAL A 61 3.34 -7.83 -13.38
C VAL A 61 3.96 -6.76 -14.27
N LEU A 62 4.45 -5.65 -13.71
CA LEU A 62 5.08 -4.58 -14.49
C LEU A 62 6.30 -5.06 -15.28
N LYS A 63 7.10 -5.96 -14.69
CA LYS A 63 8.23 -6.60 -15.38
C LYS A 63 7.75 -7.41 -16.58
N ALA A 64 6.70 -8.22 -16.42
CA ALA A 64 6.15 -9.04 -17.50
C ALA A 64 5.52 -8.19 -18.61
N LEU A 65 4.94 -7.04 -18.26
CA LEU A 65 4.43 -6.04 -19.21
C LEU A 65 5.52 -5.18 -19.84
N LYS A 66 6.82 -5.42 -19.53
CA LYS A 66 7.97 -4.65 -20.01
C LYS A 66 7.90 -3.15 -19.68
N ALA A 67 7.14 -2.77 -18.67
CA ALA A 67 7.00 -1.39 -18.19
C ALA A 67 8.19 -1.00 -17.29
N LYS A 68 9.40 -0.88 -17.89
CA LYS A 68 10.67 -0.72 -17.16
C LYS A 68 10.68 0.44 -16.16
N ALA A 69 10.18 1.62 -16.56
CA ALA A 69 10.16 2.79 -15.69
C ALA A 69 9.24 2.60 -14.47
N ALA A 70 8.04 2.06 -14.69
CA ALA A 70 7.10 1.75 -13.60
C ALA A 70 7.64 0.64 -12.68
N PHE A 71 8.30 -0.37 -13.26
CA PHE A 71 8.96 -1.43 -12.51
C PHE A 71 10.03 -0.87 -11.55
N THR A 72 10.94 -0.03 -12.05
CA THR A 72 11.98 0.59 -11.21
C THR A 72 11.37 1.46 -10.13
N GLY A 73 10.38 2.30 -10.46
CA GLY A 73 9.68 3.13 -9.49
C GLY A 73 9.01 2.31 -8.38
N MET A 74 8.40 1.17 -8.72
CA MET A 74 7.72 0.32 -7.74
C MET A 74 8.70 -0.40 -6.82
N ILE A 75 9.91 -0.73 -7.29
CA ILE A 75 10.99 -1.23 -6.44
C ILE A 75 11.41 -0.17 -5.43
N VAL A 76 11.63 1.08 -5.89
CA VAL A 76 11.96 2.19 -4.98
C VAL A 76 10.86 2.39 -3.95
N TYR A 77 9.59 2.37 -4.38
CA TYR A 77 8.44 2.44 -3.49
C TYR A 77 8.43 1.31 -2.44
N LEU A 78 8.69 0.06 -2.86
CA LEU A 78 8.79 -1.08 -1.95
C LEU A 78 9.91 -0.91 -0.92
N VAL A 79 11.11 -0.48 -1.35
CA VAL A 79 12.24 -0.23 -0.44
C VAL A 79 11.89 0.85 0.58
N LEU A 80 11.28 1.95 0.14
CA LEU A 80 10.86 3.03 1.03
C LEU A 80 9.78 2.57 2.01
N ALA A 81 8.83 1.72 1.59
CA ALA A 81 7.80 1.17 2.46
C ALA A 81 8.37 0.19 3.51
N VAL A 82 9.30 -0.70 3.11
CA VAL A 82 10.01 -1.58 4.05
C VAL A 82 10.83 -0.76 5.04
N PHE A 83 11.48 0.31 4.58
CA PHE A 83 12.18 1.24 5.46
C PHE A 83 11.23 1.94 6.44
N SER A 84 10.01 2.30 6.02
CA SER A 84 8.98 2.88 6.92
C SER A 84 8.62 1.91 8.03
N PHE A 85 8.41 0.65 7.66
CA PHE A 85 8.08 -0.40 8.61
C PHE A 85 9.23 -0.63 9.60
N ALA A 86 10.46 -0.78 9.12
CA ALA A 86 11.64 -0.97 9.97
C ALA A 86 11.83 0.19 10.95
N LEU A 87 11.63 1.43 10.49
CA LEU A 87 11.70 2.62 11.34
C LEU A 87 10.58 2.63 12.40
N SER A 88 9.35 2.27 12.01
CA SER A 88 8.22 2.15 12.95
C SER A 88 8.48 1.10 14.03
N VAL A 89 9.05 -0.06 13.67
CA VAL A 89 9.40 -1.10 14.63
C VAL A 89 10.51 -0.63 15.56
N ALA A 90 11.57 0.01 15.03
CA ALA A 90 12.67 0.54 15.83
C ALA A 90 12.20 1.55 16.89
N VAL A 91 11.26 2.43 16.52
CA VAL A 91 10.66 3.40 17.46
C VAL A 91 9.87 2.69 18.56
N GLN A 92 9.13 1.63 18.23
CA GLN A 92 8.34 0.87 19.20
C GLN A 92 9.19 -0.01 20.13
N THR A 93 10.34 -0.51 19.67
CA THR A 93 11.25 -1.35 20.46
C THR A 93 12.25 -0.56 21.30
N SER A 94 12.02 0.75 21.48
CA SER A 94 12.84 1.64 22.33
C SER A 94 14.31 1.74 21.90
N LEU A 95 14.64 1.44 20.64
CA LEU A 95 15.95 1.78 20.11
C LEU A 95 16.13 3.29 20.25
N ILE A 96 17.16 3.70 21.00
CA ILE A 96 17.44 5.10 21.30
C ILE A 96 17.94 5.77 20.01
N VAL A 97 17.02 6.15 19.13
CA VAL A 97 17.29 7.01 17.99
C VAL A 97 17.13 8.44 18.47
N PRO A 98 18.16 9.30 18.33
CA PRO A 98 18.04 10.72 18.66
C PRO A 98 16.82 11.33 17.96
N THR A 99 15.99 12.07 18.70
CA THR A 99 14.73 12.64 18.18
C THR A 99 14.94 13.51 16.94
N ALA A 100 16.04 14.27 16.90
CA ALA A 100 16.44 15.05 15.73
C ALA A 100 16.74 14.16 14.50
N LEU A 101 17.46 13.05 14.69
CA LEU A 101 17.77 12.11 13.62
C LEU A 101 16.50 11.41 13.12
N LEU A 102 15.62 11.00 14.02
CA LEU A 102 14.33 10.39 13.67
C LEU A 102 13.46 11.34 12.83
N SER A 103 13.37 12.61 13.23
CA SER A 103 12.62 13.64 12.48
C SER A 103 13.18 13.86 11.08
N ILE A 104 14.51 13.95 10.94
CA ILE A 104 15.17 14.07 9.63
C ILE A 104 14.86 12.85 8.75
N LEU A 105 15.00 11.63 9.29
CA LEU A 105 14.73 10.40 8.56
C LEU A 105 13.28 10.33 8.07
N LEU A 106 12.32 10.66 8.92
CA LEU A 106 10.89 10.69 8.56
C LEU A 106 10.58 11.73 7.47
N ASN A 107 11.17 12.92 7.56
CA ASN A 107 10.97 13.97 6.56
C ASN A 107 11.57 13.58 5.20
N VAL A 108 12.83 13.14 5.18
CA VAL A 108 13.50 12.66 3.96
C VAL A 108 12.71 11.52 3.33
N GLN A 109 12.29 10.55 4.13
CA GLN A 109 11.49 9.43 3.68
C GLN A 109 10.15 9.88 3.07
N THR A 110 9.45 10.81 3.72
CA THR A 110 8.17 11.32 3.23
C THR A 110 8.33 12.01 1.88
N VAL A 111 9.37 12.83 1.72
CA VAL A 111 9.69 13.51 0.45
C VAL A 111 10.03 12.49 -0.64
N LEU A 112 10.88 11.50 -0.34
CA LEU A 112 11.24 10.44 -1.29
C LEU A 112 10.03 9.60 -1.71
N LEU A 113 9.14 9.26 -0.77
CA LEU A 113 7.89 8.55 -1.06
C LEU A 113 7.01 9.38 -2.00
N PHE A 114 6.83 10.67 -1.71
CA PHE A 114 6.00 11.55 -2.51
C PHE A 114 6.53 11.71 -3.94
N ILE A 115 7.83 11.95 -4.11
CA ILE A 115 8.49 12.02 -5.42
C ILE A 115 8.32 10.71 -6.18
N THR A 116 8.53 9.57 -5.50
CA THR A 116 8.37 8.23 -6.10
C THR A 116 6.95 8.00 -6.58
N LEU A 117 5.94 8.40 -5.80
CA LEU A 117 4.54 8.25 -6.17
C LEU A 117 4.14 9.13 -7.36
N ILE A 118 4.62 10.38 -7.43
CA ILE A 118 4.40 11.26 -8.59
C ILE A 118 5.04 10.67 -9.84
N PHE A 119 6.29 10.21 -9.73
CA PHE A 119 6.97 9.55 -10.83
C PHE A 119 6.19 8.31 -11.31
N LEU A 120 5.75 7.47 -10.37
CA LEU A 120 4.95 6.28 -10.66
C LEU A 120 3.62 6.61 -11.35
N LEU A 121 2.93 7.66 -10.90
CA LEU A 121 1.74 8.15 -11.55
C LEU A 121 2.02 8.58 -13.00
N ALA A 122 3.07 9.38 -13.23
CA ALA A 122 3.43 9.84 -14.57
C ALA A 122 3.76 8.68 -15.53
N VAL A 123 4.54 7.71 -15.09
CA VAL A 123 4.93 6.56 -15.94
C VAL A 123 3.80 5.55 -16.12
N SER A 124 2.80 5.53 -15.24
CA SER A 124 1.68 4.60 -15.34
C SER A 124 0.74 4.86 -16.52
N PHE A 125 0.81 6.03 -17.16
CA PHE A 125 0.16 6.30 -18.45
C PHE A 125 0.76 5.49 -19.61
N ARG A 126 1.99 4.98 -19.45
CA ARG A 126 2.71 4.21 -20.47
C ARG A 126 2.62 2.69 -20.26
N ILE A 127 1.78 2.22 -19.33
CA ILE A 127 1.61 0.79 -19.04
C ILE A 127 0.56 0.21 -19.99
N ASP A 128 0.98 -0.72 -20.82
CA ASP A 128 0.10 -1.56 -21.63
C ASP A 128 -0.13 -2.93 -20.98
N PRO A 129 -1.36 -3.49 -21.03
CA PRO A 129 -2.55 -2.92 -21.68
C PRO A 129 -3.20 -1.77 -20.87
N PRO A 130 -3.93 -0.84 -21.53
CA PRO A 130 -4.48 0.36 -20.89
C PRO A 130 -5.40 0.10 -19.70
N ALA A 131 -6.12 -1.02 -19.69
CA ALA A 131 -6.99 -1.42 -18.57
C ALA A 131 -6.18 -1.65 -17.28
N ILE A 132 -5.04 -2.35 -17.38
CA ILE A 132 -4.14 -2.57 -16.25
C ILE A 132 -3.46 -1.26 -15.86
N GLY A 133 -2.97 -0.50 -16.85
CA GLY A 133 -2.38 0.82 -16.61
C GLY A 133 -3.35 1.77 -15.88
N SER A 134 -4.64 1.71 -16.18
CA SER A 134 -5.67 2.50 -15.50
C SER A 134 -5.80 2.15 -14.03
N ASN A 135 -5.77 0.87 -13.69
CA ASN A 135 -5.83 0.47 -12.29
C ASN A 135 -4.55 0.85 -11.53
N TYR A 136 -3.36 0.76 -12.14
CA TYR A 136 -2.14 1.31 -11.53
C TYR A 136 -2.23 2.82 -11.29
N ARG A 137 -2.75 3.59 -12.26
CA ARG A 137 -3.02 5.04 -12.09
C ARG A 137 -3.92 5.29 -10.89
N THR A 138 -5.07 4.62 -10.84
CA THR A 138 -6.02 4.77 -9.73
C THR A 138 -5.37 4.41 -8.39
N PHE A 139 -4.58 3.33 -8.35
CA PHE A 139 -3.83 2.95 -7.16
C PHE A 139 -2.89 4.09 -6.70
N PHE A 140 -2.05 4.61 -7.58
CA PHE A 140 -1.11 5.69 -7.21
C PHE A 140 -1.83 6.98 -6.80
N ILE A 141 -2.90 7.35 -7.52
CA ILE A 141 -3.74 8.51 -7.17
C ILE A 141 -4.29 8.35 -5.74
N LEU A 142 -4.84 7.17 -5.40
CA LEU A 142 -5.38 6.92 -4.08
C LEU A 142 -4.30 6.98 -2.99
N VAL A 143 -3.13 6.40 -3.23
CA VAL A 143 -2.01 6.44 -2.28
C VAL A 143 -1.50 7.86 -2.04
N ILE A 144 -1.63 8.77 -3.02
CA ILE A 144 -1.29 10.19 -2.87
C ILE A 144 -2.42 10.98 -2.17
N ILE A 145 -3.66 10.83 -2.62
CA ILE A 145 -4.79 11.66 -2.18
C ILE A 145 -5.21 11.32 -0.75
N LEU A 146 -5.22 10.05 -0.37
CA LEU A 146 -5.74 9.64 0.94
C LEU A 146 -4.94 10.22 2.12
N PRO A 147 -3.59 10.20 2.13
CA PRO A 147 -2.82 10.86 3.18
C PRO A 147 -3.03 12.38 3.22
N LEU A 148 -3.12 13.02 2.05
CA LEU A 148 -3.38 14.47 1.96
C LEU A 148 -4.75 14.83 2.53
N LEU A 149 -5.77 14.04 2.19
CA LEU A 149 -7.12 14.23 2.68
C LEU A 149 -7.21 13.93 4.18
N LYS A 150 -6.53 12.88 4.69
CA LYS A 150 -6.43 12.60 6.13
C LYS A 150 -5.80 13.77 6.87
N SER A 151 -4.75 14.37 6.31
CA SER A 151 -4.04 15.51 6.90
C SER A 151 -4.92 16.76 6.92
N ALA A 152 -5.63 17.04 5.82
CA ALA A 152 -6.58 18.14 5.73
C ALA A 152 -7.74 17.98 6.73
N VAL A 153 -8.33 16.79 6.82
CA VAL A 153 -9.38 16.46 7.80
C VAL A 153 -8.85 16.60 9.23
N SER A 154 -7.62 16.14 9.51
CA SER A 154 -7.00 16.31 10.81
C SER A 154 -6.88 17.78 11.23
N LEU A 155 -6.51 18.67 10.30
CA LEU A 155 -6.41 20.11 10.58
C LEU A 155 -7.79 20.74 10.83
N ILE A 156 -8.80 20.34 10.06
CA ILE A 156 -10.18 20.81 10.24
C ILE A 156 -10.73 20.35 11.59
N LEU A 157 -10.56 19.06 11.93
CA LEU A 157 -11.01 18.49 13.20
C LEU A 157 -10.27 19.12 14.39
N LEU A 158 -8.96 19.37 14.30
CA LEU A 158 -8.21 20.04 15.35
C LEU A 158 -8.77 21.44 15.64
N LYS A 159 -9.18 22.16 14.59
CA LYS A 159 -9.75 23.51 14.72
C LYS A 159 -11.20 23.50 15.21
N GLN A 160 -12.02 22.57 14.72
CA GLN A 160 -13.46 22.55 14.99
C GLN A 160 -13.81 21.76 16.26
N TRP A 161 -13.23 20.57 16.44
CA TRP A 161 -13.50 19.64 17.55
C TRP A 161 -12.21 18.96 18.08
N PRO A 162 -11.33 19.72 18.78
CA PRO A 162 -10.02 19.23 19.22
C PRO A 162 -10.10 17.98 20.13
N GLY A 163 -11.17 17.83 20.91
CA GLY A 163 -11.37 16.67 21.79
C GLY A 163 -11.76 15.36 21.08
N HIS A 164 -12.15 15.42 19.80
CA HIS A 164 -12.68 14.26 19.05
C HIS A 164 -11.84 13.93 17.80
N VAL A 165 -10.64 14.51 17.69
CA VAL A 165 -9.76 14.34 16.52
C VAL A 165 -9.45 12.86 16.27
N SER A 166 -9.11 12.10 17.32
CA SER A 166 -8.82 10.67 17.19
C SER A 166 -10.02 9.88 16.65
N GLN A 167 -11.20 10.08 17.24
CA GLN A 167 -12.42 9.39 16.81
C GLN A 167 -12.79 9.74 15.36
N GLY A 168 -12.74 11.01 14.98
CA GLY A 168 -13.02 11.44 13.61
C GLY A 168 -12.03 10.87 12.59
N LEU A 169 -10.75 10.77 12.96
CA LEU A 169 -9.72 10.18 12.11
C LEU A 169 -9.85 8.65 11.98
N ASN A 170 -10.34 7.95 13.00
CA ASN A 170 -10.55 6.50 12.94
C ASN A 170 -11.57 6.10 11.86
N TYR A 171 -12.63 6.91 11.65
CA TYR A 171 -13.56 6.69 10.53
C TYR A 171 -12.90 6.93 9.17
N PHE A 172 -12.01 7.93 9.11
CA PHE A 172 -11.27 8.24 7.90
C PHE A 172 -10.31 7.12 7.50
N ASP A 173 -9.82 6.34 8.47
CA ASP A 173 -8.94 5.20 8.24
C ASP A 173 -9.59 4.05 7.48
N ILE A 174 -10.92 4.00 7.36
CA ILE A 174 -11.61 3.06 6.45
C ILE A 174 -11.18 3.30 5.00
N LEU A 175 -10.96 4.55 4.61
CA LEU A 175 -10.58 4.89 3.24
C LEU A 175 -9.20 4.34 2.86
N SER A 176 -8.35 4.03 3.85
CA SER A 176 -7.06 3.38 3.63
C SER A 176 -7.17 1.95 3.05
N LEU A 177 -8.39 1.37 3.03
CA LEU A 177 -8.68 0.08 2.39
C LEU A 177 -8.87 0.19 0.87
N LEU A 178 -9.04 1.40 0.32
CA LEU A 178 -9.28 1.59 -1.11
C LEU A 178 -8.10 1.17 -2.00
N PRO A 179 -6.82 1.50 -1.70
CA PRO A 179 -5.71 1.06 -2.53
C PRO A 179 -5.60 -0.48 -2.67
N PRO A 180 -5.76 -1.28 -1.60
CA PRO A 180 -5.86 -2.74 -1.71
C PRO A 180 -7.03 -3.25 -2.55
N VAL A 181 -8.18 -2.56 -2.56
CA VAL A 181 -9.29 -2.91 -3.47
C VAL A 181 -8.86 -2.76 -4.93
N ILE A 182 -8.06 -1.74 -5.26
CA ILE A 182 -7.52 -1.59 -6.62
C ILE A 182 -6.54 -2.72 -6.96
N TRP A 183 -5.79 -3.26 -6.00
CA TRP A 183 -4.96 -4.45 -6.27
C TRP A 183 -5.79 -5.64 -6.74
N LEU A 184 -6.98 -5.86 -6.15
CA LEU A 184 -7.89 -6.93 -6.60
C LEU A 184 -8.26 -6.75 -8.08
N LEU A 185 -8.54 -5.51 -8.51
CA LEU A 185 -8.86 -5.20 -9.91
C LEU A 185 -7.67 -5.48 -10.84
N ILE A 186 -6.45 -5.11 -10.43
CA ILE A 186 -5.23 -5.43 -11.19
C ILE A 186 -5.05 -6.95 -11.29
N ILE A 187 -5.14 -7.65 -10.16
CA ILE A 187 -4.98 -9.11 -10.09
C ILE A 187 -6.02 -9.83 -10.95
N GLN A 188 -7.27 -9.39 -10.91
CA GLN A 188 -8.36 -9.94 -11.73
C GLN A 188 -8.09 -9.75 -13.23
N GLN A 189 -7.70 -8.55 -13.66
CA GLN A 189 -7.39 -8.31 -15.07
C GLN A 189 -6.18 -9.11 -15.55
N VAL A 190 -5.14 -9.24 -14.70
CA VAL A 190 -3.99 -10.09 -14.97
C VAL A 190 -4.41 -11.56 -15.06
N SER A 191 -5.33 -12.02 -14.21
CA SER A 191 -5.89 -13.38 -14.25
C SER A 191 -6.60 -13.66 -15.59
N VAL A 192 -7.42 -12.72 -16.06
CA VAL A 192 -8.11 -12.83 -17.36
C VAL A 192 -7.10 -12.93 -18.50
N LEU A 193 -6.06 -12.09 -18.50
CA LEU A 193 -5.00 -12.16 -19.51
C LEU A 193 -4.24 -13.50 -19.50
N ILE A 194 -3.98 -14.05 -18.32
CA ILE A 194 -3.32 -15.36 -18.18
C ILE A 194 -4.23 -16.47 -18.69
N ASN A 195 -5.53 -16.44 -18.39
CA ASN A 195 -6.48 -17.44 -18.89
C ASN A 195 -6.56 -17.43 -20.42
N ASN A 196 -6.49 -16.24 -21.04
CA ASN A 196 -6.54 -16.11 -22.50
C ASN A 196 -5.21 -16.48 -23.19
N LYS A 197 -4.05 -16.31 -22.53
CA LYS A 197 -2.72 -16.52 -23.14
C LYS A 197 -1.91 -17.70 -22.55
N GLY A 198 -2.48 -18.43 -21.59
CA GLY A 198 -1.83 -19.50 -20.82
C GLY A 198 -0.79 -19.02 -19.80
N THR A 199 0.02 -18.00 -20.13
CA THR A 199 0.95 -17.32 -19.22
C THR A 199 1.19 -15.88 -19.69
N LEU A 200 1.47 -14.94 -18.79
CA LEU A 200 1.82 -13.57 -19.18
C LEU A 200 3.20 -13.45 -19.88
N ASN A 201 3.94 -14.57 -19.99
CA ASN A 201 5.34 -14.62 -20.44
C ASN A 201 5.56 -15.51 -21.69
N LYS A 202 4.50 -15.84 -22.44
CA LYS A 202 4.60 -16.55 -23.73
C LYS A 202 4.31 -15.56 -24.86
N ASN A 203 5.35 -14.85 -25.27
CA ASN A 203 5.62 -14.36 -26.63
C ASN A 203 6.89 -13.52 -26.55
N ILE A 204 7.95 -14.05 -27.18
CA ILE A 204 9.37 -13.64 -27.16
C ILE A 204 10.17 -14.35 -26.08
#